data_AF-A0A0D8Y1F8-F1
#
_entry.id   AF-A0A0D8Y1F8-F1
#
_cell.length_a   1.000
_cell.length_b   1.000
_cell.length_c   1.000
_cell.angle_alpha   90.00
_cell.angle_beta   90.00
_cell.angle_gamma   90.00
#
_symmetry.space_group_name_H-M   'P 1'
#
loop_
_entity.id
_entity.type
_entity.pdbx_description
1 polymer ?
#
loop_
_entity_poly.entity_id
_entity_poly.type
_entity_poly.pdbx_seq_one_letter_code
_entity_poly.pdbx_strand_id
1 'polypeptide(L)'
;MKIHQEQHRTTLAGAESTDENALHSLDSTLKKTTAFMKKLKSLSSATVPSLIEDLSRLNLSKFVEEMAAGIAEAKLKPSDIIPIVDLCVSIASRYPKFSELILSEIKKGLPLKRVDKIVNPTKLRIDIRLLCELILSGVVGKEGLQTLGATLSYICITDKGEHSYVSLLCSLCRSVGWQIAGIVPSPEGGEGISIEEDNLEVNEAISPAHRKVVYDLFTNYHSTMLRRIEKVCATMNAVQKKVKRHERTRDICEYNSLVFVTIHQHKMFEIGDATAEEKLELETIRSEYERLKTLTTELSGALGVSMIELKEEPSDDEEDEAAAMEMDKALAEGQVSLWPDEETRLFYENLIDIRNIVPRSLYKACERIIRESEERTIQEHDIKTSVDDIDVDSLAAEEREADAEKRKHSDDLIHLKIGEPAAKVKPLEII
;
A
#
# COMPACT_ATOMS: atom_id res chain seq x y z
N MET A 1 -30.84 4.17 -19.49
CA MET A 1 -30.61 2.93 -18.73
C MET A 1 -31.78 2.60 -17.80
N LYS A 2 -32.23 3.52 -16.91
CA LYS A 2 -33.42 3.31 -16.07
C LYS A 2 -34.69 2.92 -16.86
N ILE A 3 -35.03 3.68 -17.90
CA ILE A 3 -36.20 3.40 -18.76
C ILE A 3 -36.18 1.95 -19.29
N HIS A 4 -35.01 1.47 -19.72
CA HIS A 4 -34.84 0.11 -20.23
C HIS A 4 -35.11 -0.94 -19.14
N GLN A 5 -34.59 -0.73 -17.93
CA GLN A 5 -34.84 -1.61 -16.78
C GLN A 5 -36.31 -1.59 -16.32
N GLU A 6 -36.99 -0.44 -16.41
CA GLU A 6 -38.43 -0.33 -16.12
C GLU A 6 -39.29 -1.05 -17.16
N GLN A 7 -38.89 -0.98 -18.44
CA GLN A 7 -39.49 -1.77 -19.51
C GLN A 7 -39.31 -3.27 -19.28
N HIS A 8 -38.13 -3.71 -18.81
CA HIS A 8 -37.91 -5.10 -18.42
C HIS A 8 -38.84 -5.54 -17.29
N ARG A 9 -38.97 -4.73 -16.23
CA ARG A 9 -39.89 -5.02 -15.12
C ARG A 9 -41.33 -5.11 -15.57
N THR A 10 -41.75 -4.18 -16.44
CA THR A 10 -43.11 -4.18 -17.01
C THR A 10 -43.35 -5.45 -17.82
N THR A 11 -42.37 -5.87 -18.63
CA THR A 11 -42.42 -7.14 -19.37
C THR A 11 -42.57 -8.34 -18.44
N LEU A 12 -41.81 -8.39 -17.35
CA LEU A 12 -41.87 -9.50 -16.39
C LEU A 12 -43.17 -9.50 -15.57
N ALA A 13 -43.70 -8.34 -15.21
CA ALA A 13 -44.99 -8.23 -14.53
C ALA A 13 -46.16 -8.67 -15.43
N GLY A 14 -46.08 -8.37 -16.73
CA GLY A 14 -47.06 -8.82 -17.72
C GLY A 14 -46.95 -10.30 -18.12
N ALA A 15 -45.91 -11.00 -17.66
CA ALA A 15 -45.66 -12.41 -17.98
C ALA A 15 -46.43 -13.39 -17.07
N GLU A 16 -47.19 -12.91 -16.09
CA GLU A 16 -48.03 -13.76 -15.25
C GLU A 16 -49.08 -14.48 -16.13
N SER A 17 -48.98 -15.81 -16.16
CA SER A 17 -49.68 -16.76 -17.05
C SER A 17 -48.98 -17.04 -18.38
N THR A 18 -47.85 -17.75 -18.36
CA THR A 18 -47.48 -18.57 -19.52
C THR A 18 -48.56 -19.62 -19.71
N ASP A 19 -49.39 -19.44 -20.74
CA ASP A 19 -50.35 -20.44 -21.17
C ASP A 19 -49.57 -21.71 -21.54
N GLU A 20 -49.67 -22.76 -20.71
CA GLU A 20 -49.04 -24.07 -20.97
C GLU A 20 -49.40 -24.56 -22.39
N ASN A 21 -50.60 -24.23 -22.88
CA ASN A 21 -51.02 -24.56 -24.25
C ASN A 21 -50.21 -23.82 -25.32
N ALA A 22 -49.81 -22.57 -25.07
CA ALA A 22 -48.93 -21.83 -25.97
C ALA A 22 -47.54 -22.47 -26.05
N LEU A 23 -46.99 -22.95 -24.92
CA LEU A 23 -45.70 -23.67 -24.91
C LEU A 23 -45.76 -25.02 -25.63
N HIS A 24 -46.87 -25.75 -25.54
CA HIS A 24 -47.05 -27.03 -26.23
C HIS A 24 -47.10 -26.88 -27.76
N SER A 25 -47.49 -25.71 -28.27
CA SER A 25 -47.53 -25.43 -29.71
C SER A 25 -46.15 -25.14 -30.35
N LEU A 26 -45.13 -24.88 -29.52
CA LEU A 26 -43.79 -24.52 -29.97
C LEU A 26 -42.94 -25.75 -30.34
N ASP A 27 -41.92 -25.52 -31.15
CA ASP A 27 -41.05 -26.58 -31.66
C ASP A 27 -40.09 -27.09 -30.55
N SER A 28 -40.20 -28.38 -30.22
CA SER A 28 -39.34 -29.06 -29.25
C SER A 28 -38.37 -30.06 -29.90
N THR A 29 -38.13 -29.96 -31.21
CA THR A 29 -37.26 -30.89 -31.93
C THR A 29 -35.84 -30.83 -31.39
N LEU A 30 -35.30 -31.99 -31.04
CA LEU A 30 -33.98 -32.11 -30.40
C LEU A 30 -32.87 -31.42 -31.21
N LYS A 31 -32.95 -31.45 -32.55
CA LYS A 31 -32.00 -30.78 -33.43
C LYS A 31 -31.97 -29.26 -33.19
N LYS A 32 -33.14 -28.62 -33.10
CA LYS A 32 -33.23 -27.15 -32.94
C LYS A 32 -32.92 -26.72 -31.51
N THR A 33 -33.46 -27.43 -30.51
CA THR A 33 -33.16 -27.13 -29.10
C THR A 33 -31.68 -27.36 -28.78
N THR A 34 -31.05 -28.40 -29.32
CA THR A 34 -29.59 -28.60 -29.18
C THR A 34 -28.79 -27.52 -29.90
N ALA A 35 -29.25 -27.04 -31.07
CA ALA A 35 -28.60 -25.94 -31.78
C ALA A 35 -28.65 -24.63 -30.97
N PHE A 36 -29.79 -24.34 -30.34
CA PHE A 36 -29.93 -23.24 -29.40
C PHE A 36 -28.92 -23.35 -28.25
N MET A 37 -28.86 -24.52 -27.58
CA MET A 37 -27.94 -24.72 -26.46
C MET A 37 -26.46 -24.62 -26.89
N LYS A 38 -26.10 -25.06 -28.10
CA LYS A 38 -24.74 -24.84 -28.64
C LYS A 38 -24.43 -23.36 -28.84
N LYS A 39 -25.38 -22.59 -29.37
CA LYS A 39 -25.24 -21.15 -29.55
C LYS A 39 -25.09 -20.42 -28.22
N LEU A 40 -25.84 -20.84 -27.19
CA LEU A 40 -25.74 -20.31 -25.82
C LEU A 40 -24.36 -20.53 -25.20
N LYS A 41 -23.66 -21.63 -25.50
CA LYS A 41 -22.28 -21.85 -24.99
C LYS A 41 -21.26 -20.83 -25.52
N SER A 42 -21.54 -20.19 -26.66
CA SER A 42 -20.77 -19.08 -27.21
C SER A 42 -21.51 -17.75 -27.03
N LEU A 43 -21.99 -17.48 -25.81
CA LEU A 43 -22.76 -16.29 -25.48
C LEU A 43 -21.91 -15.03 -25.65
N SER A 44 -22.46 -14.04 -26.35
CA SER A 44 -21.90 -12.70 -26.52
C SER A 44 -23.01 -11.73 -26.92
N SER A 45 -22.76 -10.42 -26.86
CA SER A 45 -23.68 -9.41 -27.37
C SER A 45 -24.17 -9.69 -28.80
N ALA A 46 -23.31 -10.21 -29.67
CA ALA A 46 -23.65 -10.51 -31.07
C ALA A 46 -24.61 -11.70 -31.24
N THR A 47 -24.56 -12.69 -30.33
CA THR A 47 -25.41 -13.90 -30.44
C THR A 47 -26.79 -13.72 -29.83
N VAL A 48 -26.94 -12.77 -28.89
CA VAL A 48 -28.18 -12.49 -28.15
C VAL A 48 -29.41 -12.27 -29.04
N PRO A 49 -29.41 -11.40 -30.07
CA PRO A 49 -30.61 -11.16 -30.87
C PRO A 49 -31.16 -12.43 -31.51
N SER A 50 -30.25 -13.27 -32.04
CA SER A 50 -30.64 -14.55 -32.64
C SER A 50 -31.09 -15.59 -31.61
N LEU A 51 -30.57 -15.54 -30.38
CA LEU A 51 -31.04 -16.38 -29.27
C LEU A 51 -32.45 -15.97 -28.87
N ILE A 52 -32.75 -14.67 -28.77
CA ILE A 52 -34.10 -14.19 -28.46
C ILE A 52 -35.09 -14.60 -29.56
N GLU A 53 -34.70 -14.50 -30.84
CA GLU A 53 -35.54 -14.98 -31.95
C GLU A 53 -35.81 -16.49 -31.84
N ASP A 54 -34.78 -17.31 -31.63
CA ASP A 54 -34.93 -18.76 -31.47
C ASP A 54 -35.79 -19.10 -30.23
N LEU A 55 -35.56 -18.40 -29.11
CA LEU A 55 -36.32 -18.56 -27.87
C LEU A 55 -37.80 -18.34 -28.11
N SER A 56 -38.19 -17.41 -28.99
CA SER A 56 -39.60 -17.13 -29.31
C SER A 56 -40.30 -18.32 -29.98
N ARG A 57 -39.55 -19.15 -30.73
CA ARG A 57 -40.07 -20.25 -31.57
C ARG A 57 -39.93 -21.65 -30.96
N LEU A 58 -39.06 -21.80 -29.97
CA LEU A 58 -38.73 -23.10 -29.38
C LEU A 58 -39.36 -23.31 -28.01
N ASN A 59 -39.75 -24.55 -27.73
CA ASN A 59 -40.03 -25.01 -26.38
C ASN A 59 -38.74 -25.52 -25.72
N LEU A 60 -38.25 -24.77 -24.73
CA LEU A 60 -37.01 -25.05 -23.99
C LEU A 60 -37.28 -25.39 -22.52
N SER A 61 -38.50 -25.79 -22.15
CA SER A 61 -38.85 -26.09 -20.75
C SER A 61 -37.94 -27.16 -20.12
N LYS A 62 -37.39 -28.07 -20.93
CA LYS A 62 -36.47 -29.13 -20.47
C LYS A 62 -35.00 -28.68 -20.34
N PHE A 63 -34.68 -27.46 -20.73
CA PHE A 63 -33.30 -26.93 -20.80
C PHE A 63 -33.09 -25.70 -19.91
N VAL A 64 -34.05 -25.35 -19.04
CA VAL A 64 -33.99 -24.11 -18.25
C VAL A 64 -32.82 -24.11 -17.27
N GLU A 65 -32.51 -25.25 -16.66
CA GLU A 65 -31.36 -25.42 -15.77
C GLU A 65 -30.04 -25.24 -16.53
N GLU A 66 -29.90 -25.88 -17.69
CA GLU A 66 -28.72 -25.74 -18.54
C GLU A 66 -28.58 -24.34 -19.13
N MET A 67 -29.69 -23.64 -19.37
CA MET A 67 -29.64 -22.23 -19.78
C MET A 67 -29.08 -21.36 -18.67
N ALA A 68 -29.57 -21.54 -17.43
CA ALA A 68 -29.09 -20.80 -16.27
C ALA A 68 -27.59 -21.05 -16.02
N ALA A 69 -27.16 -22.32 -16.01
CA ALA A 69 -25.76 -22.69 -15.84
C ALA A 69 -24.88 -22.15 -16.98
N GLY A 70 -25.34 -22.28 -18.24
CA GLY A 70 -24.60 -21.80 -19.40
C GLY A 70 -24.40 -20.28 -19.40
N ILE A 71 -25.38 -19.50 -18.92
CA ILE A 71 -25.26 -18.05 -18.78
C ILE A 71 -24.30 -17.69 -17.63
N ALA A 72 -24.42 -18.34 -16.46
CA ALA A 72 -23.59 -18.06 -15.30
C ALA A 72 -22.10 -18.42 -15.51
N GLU A 73 -21.81 -19.47 -16.28
CA GLU A 73 -20.45 -19.94 -16.58
C GLU A 73 -19.81 -19.23 -17.77
N ALA A 74 -20.58 -18.46 -18.54
CA ALA A 74 -20.09 -17.78 -19.74
C ALA A 74 -18.94 -16.81 -19.42
N LYS A 75 -17.97 -16.74 -20.33
CA LYS A 75 -16.86 -15.78 -20.26
C LYS A 75 -17.30 -14.45 -20.89
N LEU A 76 -17.90 -13.59 -20.08
CA LEU A 76 -18.51 -12.34 -20.53
C LEU A 76 -17.54 -11.16 -20.45
N LYS A 77 -17.71 -10.21 -21.36
CA LYS A 77 -17.09 -8.88 -21.31
C LYS A 77 -18.08 -7.87 -20.70
N PRO A 78 -17.60 -6.70 -20.21
CA PRO A 78 -18.50 -5.64 -19.72
C PRO A 78 -19.57 -5.21 -20.74
N SER A 79 -19.24 -5.21 -22.04
CA SER A 79 -20.17 -4.88 -23.13
C SER A 79 -21.27 -5.92 -23.33
N ASP A 80 -21.09 -7.15 -22.86
CA ASP A 80 -22.05 -8.23 -23.04
C ASP A 80 -23.18 -8.19 -21.99
N ILE A 81 -22.99 -7.46 -20.88
CA ILE A 81 -23.90 -7.52 -19.73
C ILE A 81 -25.32 -7.11 -20.10
N ILE A 82 -25.51 -5.94 -20.72
CA ILE A 82 -26.85 -5.42 -21.02
C ILE A 82 -27.59 -6.33 -22.02
N PRO A 83 -27.01 -6.72 -23.17
CA PRO A 83 -27.66 -7.68 -24.07
C PRO A 83 -28.00 -9.02 -23.40
N ILE A 84 -27.14 -9.52 -22.51
CA ILE A 84 -27.43 -10.78 -21.81
C ILE A 84 -28.56 -10.62 -20.80
N VAL A 85 -28.69 -9.45 -20.19
CA VAL A 85 -29.86 -9.14 -19.33
C VAL A 85 -31.14 -9.15 -20.16
N ASP A 86 -31.14 -8.62 -21.38
CA ASP A 86 -32.30 -8.70 -22.30
C ASP A 86 -32.69 -10.16 -22.60
N LEU A 87 -31.70 -11.03 -22.82
CA LEU A 87 -31.92 -12.46 -22.98
C LEU A 87 -32.48 -13.09 -21.69
N CYS A 88 -31.92 -12.78 -20.51
CA CYS A 88 -32.40 -13.27 -19.23
C CYS A 88 -33.84 -12.84 -18.94
N VAL A 89 -34.22 -11.60 -19.26
CA VAL A 89 -35.59 -11.09 -19.15
C VAL A 89 -36.51 -11.88 -20.09
N SER A 90 -36.08 -12.12 -21.33
CA SER A 90 -36.84 -12.91 -22.31
C SER A 90 -37.05 -14.35 -21.82
N ILE A 91 -36.03 -14.98 -21.23
CA ILE A 91 -36.14 -16.34 -20.67
C ILE A 91 -37.06 -16.34 -19.44
N ALA A 92 -36.85 -15.41 -18.50
CA ALA A 92 -37.65 -15.29 -17.28
C ALA A 92 -39.14 -15.01 -17.56
N SER A 93 -39.44 -14.21 -18.58
CA SER A 93 -40.82 -13.93 -19.03
C SER A 93 -41.56 -15.17 -19.53
N ARG A 94 -40.83 -16.23 -19.91
CA ARG A 94 -41.40 -17.48 -20.43
C ARG A 94 -41.34 -18.61 -19.42
N TYR A 95 -40.25 -18.69 -18.66
CA TYR A 95 -39.98 -19.79 -17.74
C TYR A 95 -39.80 -19.25 -16.31
N PRO A 96 -40.86 -19.25 -15.48
CA PRO A 96 -40.82 -18.64 -14.14
C PRO A 96 -39.72 -19.18 -13.22
N LYS A 97 -39.34 -20.46 -13.37
CA LYS A 97 -38.27 -21.10 -12.59
C LYS A 97 -36.86 -20.57 -12.91
N PHE A 98 -36.68 -19.89 -14.05
CA PHE A 98 -35.36 -19.44 -14.49
C PHE A 98 -34.71 -18.47 -13.49
N SER A 99 -35.49 -17.56 -12.91
CA SER A 99 -35.02 -16.56 -11.96
C SER A 99 -34.33 -17.15 -10.72
N GLU A 100 -34.88 -18.24 -10.17
CA GLU A 100 -34.30 -18.95 -9.03
C GLU A 100 -33.02 -19.72 -9.45
N LEU A 101 -33.06 -20.34 -10.62
CA LEU A 101 -31.95 -21.12 -11.16
C LEU A 101 -30.73 -20.24 -11.48
N ILE A 102 -30.92 -19.11 -12.19
CA ILE A 102 -29.80 -18.22 -12.54
C ILE A 102 -29.15 -17.62 -11.29
N LEU A 103 -29.94 -17.27 -10.27
CA LEU A 103 -29.40 -16.79 -9.00
C LEU A 103 -28.59 -17.87 -8.29
N SER A 104 -29.09 -19.11 -8.24
CA SER A 104 -28.40 -20.25 -7.67
C SER A 104 -27.03 -20.50 -8.34
N GLU A 105 -26.97 -20.42 -9.67
CA GLU A 105 -25.74 -20.61 -10.42
C GLU A 105 -24.74 -19.46 -10.20
N ILE A 106 -25.18 -18.20 -10.21
CA ILE A 106 -24.32 -17.04 -9.93
C ILE A 106 -23.73 -17.14 -8.51
N LYS A 107 -24.52 -17.55 -7.51
CA LYS A 107 -24.07 -17.70 -6.10
C LYS A 107 -22.86 -18.62 -5.95
N LYS A 108 -22.70 -19.64 -6.81
CA LYS A 108 -21.54 -20.55 -6.77
C LYS A 108 -20.21 -19.83 -7.03
N GLY A 109 -20.24 -18.71 -7.76
CA GLY A 109 -19.07 -17.89 -8.07
C GLY A 109 -18.79 -16.75 -7.08
N LEU A 110 -19.68 -16.53 -6.10
CA LEU A 110 -19.59 -15.39 -5.18
C LEU A 110 -19.03 -15.80 -3.81
N PRO A 111 -18.20 -14.94 -3.16
CA PRO A 111 -17.71 -15.18 -1.81
C PRO A 111 -18.78 -14.78 -0.77
N LEU A 112 -19.59 -15.75 -0.34
CA LEU A 112 -20.73 -15.51 0.56
C LEU A 112 -20.40 -15.83 2.03
N LYS A 113 -19.34 -16.59 2.29
CA LYS A 113 -18.87 -16.95 3.63
C LYS A 113 -17.50 -16.36 3.90
N ARG A 114 -17.20 -16.06 5.16
CA ARG A 114 -15.89 -15.50 5.57
C ARG A 114 -14.67 -16.37 5.23
N VAL A 115 -14.88 -17.68 5.05
CA VAL A 115 -13.82 -18.65 4.71
C VAL A 115 -13.60 -18.80 3.20
N ASP A 116 -14.48 -18.22 2.39
CA ASP A 116 -14.38 -18.32 0.95
C ASP A 116 -13.12 -17.60 0.45
N LYS A 117 -12.63 -17.99 -0.73
CA LYS A 117 -11.50 -17.33 -1.38
C LYS A 117 -11.92 -16.91 -2.77
N ILE A 118 -11.59 -15.68 -3.14
CA ILE A 118 -11.85 -15.18 -4.48
C ILE A 118 -10.79 -15.75 -5.42
N VAL A 119 -11.18 -16.75 -6.22
CA VAL A 119 -10.28 -17.42 -7.17
C VAL A 119 -10.08 -16.59 -8.44
N ASN A 120 -11.13 -15.94 -8.93
CA ASN A 120 -11.11 -15.17 -10.17
C ASN A 120 -11.72 -13.78 -9.99
N PRO A 121 -10.91 -12.76 -9.63
CA PRO A 121 -11.38 -11.39 -9.42
C PRO A 121 -12.01 -10.76 -10.68
N THR A 122 -11.51 -11.11 -11.87
CA THR A 122 -12.03 -10.60 -13.15
C THR A 122 -13.44 -11.12 -13.40
N LYS A 123 -13.69 -12.41 -13.18
CA LYS A 123 -15.04 -12.98 -13.28
C LYS A 123 -15.96 -12.44 -12.18
N LEU A 124 -15.47 -12.33 -10.94
CA LEU A 124 -16.25 -11.78 -9.84
C LEU A 124 -16.78 -10.37 -10.15
N ARG A 125 -15.96 -9.51 -10.78
CA ARG A 125 -16.37 -8.17 -11.23
C ARG A 125 -17.57 -8.22 -12.18
N ILE A 126 -17.50 -9.11 -13.17
CA ILE A 126 -18.56 -9.31 -14.17
C ILE A 126 -19.82 -9.89 -13.53
N ASP A 127 -19.68 -10.88 -12.66
CA ASP A 127 -20.81 -11.56 -12.01
C ASP A 127 -21.57 -10.60 -11.06
N ILE A 128 -20.86 -9.77 -10.29
CA ILE A 128 -21.48 -8.74 -9.44
C ILE A 128 -22.21 -7.70 -10.31
N ARG A 129 -21.60 -7.26 -11.42
CA ARG A 129 -22.23 -6.33 -12.35
C ARG A 129 -23.49 -6.92 -12.99
N LEU A 130 -23.42 -8.17 -13.44
CA LEU A 130 -24.57 -8.90 -13.97
C LEU A 130 -25.68 -9.03 -12.91
N LEU A 131 -25.33 -9.43 -11.69
CA LEU A 131 -26.29 -9.54 -10.59
C LEU A 131 -27.00 -8.20 -10.32
N CYS A 132 -26.28 -7.07 -10.34
CA CYS A 132 -26.89 -5.75 -10.20
C CYS A 132 -27.93 -5.49 -11.29
N GLU A 133 -27.62 -5.76 -12.56
CA GLU A 133 -28.55 -5.54 -13.68
C GLU A 133 -29.75 -6.49 -13.67
N LEU A 134 -29.56 -7.74 -13.24
CA LEU A 134 -30.65 -8.70 -13.05
C LEU A 134 -31.58 -8.25 -11.92
N ILE A 135 -31.03 -7.72 -10.81
CA ILE A 135 -31.81 -7.14 -9.72
C ILE A 135 -32.58 -5.95 -10.26
N LEU A 136 -31.93 -5.00 -10.93
CA LEU A 136 -32.52 -3.76 -11.43
C LEU A 136 -33.59 -3.98 -12.49
N SER A 137 -33.42 -5.00 -13.35
CA SER A 137 -34.41 -5.40 -14.37
C SER A 137 -35.56 -6.25 -13.82
N GLY A 138 -35.48 -6.69 -12.55
CA GLY A 138 -36.52 -7.49 -11.90
C GLY A 138 -36.45 -9.00 -12.19
N VAL A 139 -35.39 -9.48 -12.85
CA VAL A 139 -35.19 -10.92 -13.09
C VAL A 139 -34.97 -11.65 -11.76
N VAL A 140 -34.23 -11.05 -10.83
CA VAL A 140 -34.04 -11.57 -9.48
C VAL A 140 -34.58 -10.59 -8.44
N GLY A 141 -35.30 -11.11 -7.46
CA GLY A 141 -35.97 -10.31 -6.44
C GLY A 141 -35.11 -10.08 -5.18
N LYS A 142 -35.77 -10.13 -4.02
CA LYS A 142 -35.17 -9.86 -2.70
C LYS A 142 -33.95 -10.74 -2.38
N GLU A 143 -33.97 -12.01 -2.77
CA GLU A 143 -32.84 -12.92 -2.52
C GLU A 143 -31.58 -12.49 -3.30
N GLY A 144 -31.75 -11.96 -4.51
CA GLY A 144 -30.65 -11.38 -5.30
C GLY A 144 -30.03 -10.19 -4.58
N LEU A 145 -30.85 -9.30 -4.03
CA LEU A 145 -30.39 -8.14 -3.27
C LEU A 145 -29.64 -8.54 -1.99
N GLN A 146 -30.13 -9.55 -1.26
CA GLN A 146 -29.43 -10.11 -0.09
C GLN A 146 -28.07 -10.70 -0.47
N THR A 147 -28.02 -11.42 -1.59
CA THR A 147 -26.79 -12.02 -2.13
C THR A 147 -25.78 -10.94 -2.53
N LEU A 148 -26.23 -9.86 -3.18
CA LEU A 148 -25.40 -8.72 -3.52
C LEU A 148 -24.83 -8.06 -2.26
N GLY A 149 -25.68 -7.76 -1.28
CA GLY A 149 -25.27 -7.16 -0.01
C GLY A 149 -24.24 -8.00 0.75
N ALA A 150 -24.46 -9.33 0.83
CA ALA A 150 -23.52 -10.25 1.45
C ALA A 150 -22.17 -10.27 0.73
N THR A 151 -22.17 -10.27 -0.60
CA THR A 151 -20.95 -10.26 -1.41
C THR A 151 -20.15 -8.97 -1.25
N LEU A 152 -20.81 -7.81 -1.33
CA LEU A 152 -20.16 -6.51 -1.14
C LEU A 152 -19.64 -6.35 0.30
N SER A 153 -20.42 -6.83 1.28
CA SER A 153 -20.00 -6.85 2.67
C SER A 153 -18.77 -7.73 2.88
N TYR A 154 -18.73 -8.93 2.29
CA TYR A 154 -17.54 -9.79 2.32
C TYR A 154 -16.32 -9.01 1.82
N ILE A 155 -16.39 -8.46 0.61
CA ILE A 155 -15.27 -7.75 -0.03
C ILE A 155 -14.78 -6.62 0.86
N CYS A 156 -15.68 -5.73 1.31
CA CYS A 156 -15.31 -4.55 2.09
C CYS A 156 -14.75 -4.91 3.49
N ILE A 157 -15.17 -6.03 4.08
CA ILE A 157 -14.73 -6.44 5.42
C ILE A 157 -13.43 -7.24 5.38
N THR A 158 -13.24 -8.10 4.38
CA THR A 158 -12.05 -8.97 4.30
C THR A 158 -10.85 -8.28 3.68
N ASP A 159 -11.07 -7.31 2.80
CA ASP A 159 -10.00 -6.66 2.03
C ASP A 159 -9.33 -5.51 2.78
N LYS A 160 -8.69 -5.85 3.91
CA LYS A 160 -7.98 -4.88 4.78
C LYS A 160 -6.47 -4.81 4.51
N GLY A 161 -5.93 -5.80 3.81
CA GLY A 161 -4.50 -5.97 3.52
C GLY A 161 -4.13 -5.25 2.22
N GLU A 162 -3.94 -5.96 1.13
CA GLU A 162 -3.44 -5.33 -0.12
C GLU A 162 -4.46 -4.43 -0.83
N HIS A 163 -5.73 -4.43 -0.42
CA HIS A 163 -6.83 -3.72 -1.09
C HIS A 163 -6.98 -4.16 -2.56
N SER A 164 -6.91 -5.47 -2.78
CA SER A 164 -6.85 -6.08 -4.12
C SER A 164 -8.13 -5.88 -4.92
N TYR A 165 -9.25 -5.51 -4.27
CA TYR A 165 -10.56 -5.37 -4.91
C TYR A 165 -11.02 -3.93 -5.11
N VAL A 166 -10.18 -2.92 -4.83
CA VAL A 166 -10.50 -1.50 -5.06
C VAL A 166 -10.96 -1.26 -6.51
N SER A 167 -10.20 -1.77 -7.48
CA SER A 167 -10.53 -1.57 -8.90
C SER A 167 -11.88 -2.18 -9.32
N LEU A 168 -12.33 -3.24 -8.62
CA LEU A 168 -13.66 -3.82 -8.81
C LEU A 168 -14.72 -2.88 -8.25
N LEU A 169 -14.54 -2.38 -7.03
CA LEU A 169 -15.47 -1.44 -6.38
C LEU A 169 -15.58 -0.13 -7.17
N CYS A 170 -14.46 0.42 -7.64
CA CYS A 170 -14.43 1.60 -8.52
C CYS A 170 -15.25 1.38 -9.79
N SER A 171 -15.03 0.23 -10.46
CA SER A 171 -15.76 -0.13 -11.67
C SER A 171 -17.27 -0.26 -11.41
N LEU A 172 -17.67 -0.78 -10.25
CA LEU A 172 -19.08 -0.91 -9.88
C LEU A 172 -19.71 0.46 -9.57
N CYS A 173 -19.02 1.30 -8.80
CA CYS A 173 -19.48 2.66 -8.46
C CYS A 173 -19.67 3.50 -9.73
N ARG A 174 -18.69 3.47 -10.65
CA ARG A 174 -18.75 4.22 -11.92
C ARG A 174 -19.91 3.79 -12.81
N SER A 175 -20.26 2.52 -12.77
CA SER A 175 -21.15 1.94 -13.77
C SER A 175 -22.60 1.79 -13.30
N VAL A 176 -22.86 1.44 -12.03
CA VAL A 176 -24.21 1.30 -11.41
C VAL A 176 -24.29 1.89 -10.00
N GLY A 177 -23.24 2.53 -9.49
CA GLY A 177 -23.18 3.08 -8.14
C GLY A 177 -24.35 4.02 -7.83
N TRP A 178 -24.74 4.84 -8.79
CA TRP A 178 -25.88 5.75 -8.67
C TRP A 178 -27.22 5.02 -8.45
N GLN A 179 -27.39 3.80 -8.99
CA GLN A 179 -28.60 3.00 -8.81
C GLN A 179 -28.59 2.17 -7.53
N ILE A 180 -27.44 1.59 -7.17
CA ILE A 180 -27.35 0.64 -6.06
C ILE A 180 -26.96 1.27 -4.73
N ALA A 181 -26.35 2.46 -4.76
CA ALA A 181 -25.81 3.16 -3.59
C ALA A 181 -26.06 4.67 -3.60
N GLY A 182 -26.66 5.24 -4.67
CA GLY A 182 -26.83 6.69 -4.78
C GLY A 182 -25.53 7.47 -5.00
N ILE A 183 -24.47 6.78 -5.44
CA ILE A 183 -23.14 7.40 -5.63
C ILE A 183 -23.04 8.02 -7.01
N VAL A 184 -22.60 9.28 -7.06
CA VAL A 184 -22.24 9.97 -8.30
C VAL A 184 -20.71 10.09 -8.35
N PRO A 185 -20.04 9.36 -9.26
CA PRO A 185 -18.59 9.48 -9.42
C PRO A 185 -18.17 10.89 -9.87
N SER A 186 -16.97 11.30 -9.48
CA SER A 186 -16.35 12.52 -9.99
C SER A 186 -16.05 12.38 -11.50
N PRO A 187 -16.28 13.43 -12.29
CA PRO A 187 -15.99 13.42 -13.74
C PRO A 187 -14.50 13.18 -13.99
N GLU A 188 -14.20 12.26 -14.92
CA GLU A 188 -12.84 12.03 -15.39
C GLU A 188 -12.41 13.20 -16.27
N GLY A 189 -11.62 14.14 -15.72
CA GLY A 189 -11.10 15.30 -16.47
C GLY A 189 -11.62 16.68 -16.03
N GLY A 190 -12.34 16.79 -14.91
CA GLY A 190 -12.71 18.08 -14.32
C GLY A 190 -13.87 18.82 -15.00
N GLU A 191 -14.26 18.42 -16.21
CA GLU A 191 -15.52 18.85 -16.85
C GLU A 191 -16.62 17.84 -16.53
N GLY A 192 -17.56 18.23 -15.67
CA GLY A 192 -18.75 17.44 -15.39
C GLY A 192 -19.95 18.33 -15.10
N ILE A 193 -21.13 17.82 -15.42
CA ILE A 193 -22.39 18.43 -15.00
C ILE A 193 -22.56 18.12 -13.52
N SER A 194 -22.69 19.14 -12.68
CA SER A 194 -23.09 18.94 -11.28
C SER A 194 -24.53 18.45 -11.28
N ILE A 195 -24.73 17.18 -10.96
CA ILE A 195 -26.05 16.59 -10.75
C ILE A 195 -26.27 16.60 -9.24
N GLU A 196 -27.20 17.42 -8.76
CA GLU A 196 -27.63 17.36 -7.37
C GLU A 196 -28.25 15.98 -7.07
N GLU A 197 -27.98 15.41 -5.88
CA GLU A 197 -28.42 14.06 -5.49
C GLU A 197 -29.94 13.87 -5.64
N ASP A 198 -30.74 14.92 -5.42
CA ASP A 198 -32.20 14.90 -5.51
C ASP A 198 -32.74 14.78 -6.96
N ASN A 199 -31.90 15.01 -7.97
CA ASN A 199 -32.26 14.88 -9.39
C ASN A 199 -31.92 13.50 -9.97
N LEU A 200 -31.34 12.59 -9.17
CA LEU A 200 -31.01 11.25 -9.63
C LEU A 200 -32.27 10.40 -9.72
N GLU A 201 -32.74 10.21 -10.95
CA GLU A 201 -33.82 9.28 -11.25
C GLU A 201 -33.38 7.83 -11.03
N VAL A 202 -33.45 7.36 -9.80
CA VAL A 202 -33.16 5.99 -9.36
C VAL A 202 -34.30 5.01 -9.62
N ASN A 203 -33.96 3.72 -9.70
CA ASN A 203 -34.92 2.62 -9.90
C ASN A 203 -35.52 2.17 -8.56
N GLU A 204 -36.84 1.93 -8.51
CA GLU A 204 -37.56 1.49 -7.31
C GLU A 204 -37.23 0.06 -6.86
N ALA A 205 -36.57 -0.72 -7.74
CA ALA A 205 -35.99 -2.03 -7.47
C ALA A 205 -35.30 -2.17 -6.11
N ILE A 206 -34.56 -1.12 -5.75
CA ILE A 206 -33.73 -1.07 -4.54
C ILE A 206 -34.26 0.07 -3.69
N SER A 207 -34.79 -0.27 -2.52
CA SER A 207 -35.32 0.73 -1.60
C SER A 207 -34.22 1.67 -1.10
N PRO A 208 -34.56 2.90 -0.69
CA PRO A 208 -33.60 3.85 -0.13
C PRO A 208 -32.80 3.28 1.04
N ALA A 209 -33.43 2.47 1.89
CA ALA A 209 -32.77 1.81 3.02
C ALA A 209 -31.68 0.83 2.56
N HIS A 210 -31.95 0.00 1.54
CA HIS A 210 -30.93 -0.92 1.01
C HIS A 210 -29.81 -0.17 0.29
N ARG A 211 -30.12 0.91 -0.44
CA ARG A 211 -29.10 1.77 -1.06
C ARG A 211 -28.18 2.37 -0.02
N LYS A 212 -28.74 2.88 1.08
CA LYS A 212 -27.97 3.40 2.21
C LYS A 212 -27.01 2.35 2.79
N VAL A 213 -27.44 1.10 2.94
CA VAL A 213 -26.54 0.02 3.41
C VAL A 213 -25.35 -0.19 2.47
N VAL A 214 -25.57 -0.18 1.15
CA VAL A 214 -24.48 -0.32 0.17
C VAL A 214 -23.57 0.91 0.16
N TYR A 215 -24.14 2.11 0.25
CA TYR A 215 -23.41 3.36 0.40
C TYR A 215 -22.50 3.34 1.63
N ASP A 216 -23.05 2.96 2.79
CA ASP A 216 -22.32 2.86 4.05
C ASP A 216 -21.17 1.83 3.94
N LEU A 217 -21.35 0.72 3.22
CA LEU A 217 -20.26 -0.24 2.98
C LEU A 217 -19.09 0.39 2.22
N PHE A 218 -19.37 1.11 1.14
CA PHE A 218 -18.31 1.72 0.32
C PHE A 218 -17.63 2.89 1.03
N THR A 219 -18.38 3.75 1.72
CA THR A 219 -17.81 4.87 2.47
C THR A 219 -17.02 4.41 3.70
N ASN A 220 -17.45 3.34 4.38
CA ASN A 220 -16.67 2.74 5.47
C ASN A 220 -15.37 2.08 4.96
N TYR A 221 -15.41 1.43 3.80
CA TYR A 221 -14.21 0.87 3.15
C TYR A 221 -13.22 1.99 2.81
N HIS A 222 -13.69 3.06 2.16
CA HIS A 222 -12.89 4.26 1.86
C HIS A 222 -12.32 4.92 3.11
N SER A 223 -13.12 5.12 4.15
CA SER A 223 -12.67 5.65 5.43
C SER A 223 -11.58 4.80 6.08
N THR A 224 -11.68 3.47 5.94
CA THR A 224 -10.66 2.54 6.46
C THR A 224 -9.35 2.66 5.67
N MET A 225 -9.44 2.82 4.35
CA MET A 225 -8.28 3.08 3.50
C MET A 225 -7.61 4.42 3.83
N LEU A 226 -8.40 5.49 4.00
CA LEU A 226 -7.90 6.82 4.41
C LEU A 226 -7.09 6.74 5.71
N ARG A 227 -7.65 6.11 6.75
CA ARG A 227 -6.91 5.92 8.01
C ARG A 227 -5.64 5.10 7.85
N ARG A 228 -5.58 4.21 6.87
CA ARG A 228 -4.39 3.40 6.61
C ARG A 228 -3.32 4.22 5.90
N ILE A 229 -3.67 4.94 4.84
CA ILE A 229 -2.71 5.78 4.12
C ILE A 229 -2.15 6.88 5.02
N GLU A 230 -2.96 7.47 5.91
CA GLU A 230 -2.49 8.42 6.93
C GLU A 230 -1.43 7.79 7.85
N LYS A 231 -1.67 6.56 8.31
CA LYS A 231 -0.69 5.82 9.14
C LYS A 231 0.59 5.51 8.38
N VAL A 232 0.48 5.05 7.13
CA VAL A 232 1.65 4.73 6.30
C VAL A 232 2.44 6.01 6.00
N CYS A 233 1.77 7.13 5.72
CA CYS A 233 2.40 8.45 5.55
C CYS A 233 3.15 8.89 6.82
N ALA A 234 2.54 8.76 7.99
CA ALA A 234 3.19 9.08 9.26
C ALA A 234 4.43 8.21 9.53
N THR A 235 4.36 6.90 9.25
CA THR A 235 5.51 5.99 9.36
C THR A 235 6.60 6.34 8.35
N MET A 236 6.23 6.65 7.11
CA MET A 236 7.16 7.09 6.06
C MET A 236 7.92 8.34 6.50
N ASN A 237 7.22 9.37 6.97
CA ASN A 237 7.83 10.61 7.46
C ASN A 237 8.79 10.33 8.62
N ALA A 238 8.42 9.44 9.56
CA ALA A 238 9.26 9.08 10.70
C ALA A 238 10.54 8.33 10.30
N VAL A 239 10.45 7.37 9.37
CA VAL A 239 11.63 6.63 8.86
C VAL A 239 12.50 7.55 8.01
N GLN A 240 11.91 8.42 7.19
CA GLN A 240 12.63 9.41 6.40
C GLN A 240 13.47 10.34 7.30
N LYS A 241 12.88 10.84 8.41
CA LYS A 241 13.63 11.64 9.41
C LYS A 241 14.78 10.85 10.05
N LYS A 242 14.62 9.54 10.30
CA LYS A 242 15.70 8.71 10.87
C LYS A 242 16.86 8.53 9.89
N VAL A 243 16.56 8.15 8.65
CA VAL A 243 17.59 7.91 7.61
C VAL A 243 18.44 9.16 7.41
N LYS A 244 17.82 10.34 7.27
CA LYS A 244 18.57 11.59 7.10
C LYS A 244 19.44 11.96 8.30
N ARG A 245 18.95 11.76 9.53
CA ARG A 245 19.75 11.96 10.76
C ARG A 245 20.98 11.04 10.82
N HIS A 246 20.85 9.79 10.39
CA HIS A 246 21.97 8.84 10.34
C HIS A 246 22.97 9.16 9.23
N GLU A 247 22.50 9.59 8.05
CA GLU A 247 23.38 10.09 6.97
C GLU A 247 24.23 11.27 7.44
N ARG A 248 23.63 12.26 8.12
CA ARG A 248 24.36 13.39 8.69
C ARG A 248 25.38 12.95 9.73
N THR A 249 25.01 12.02 10.61
CA THR A 249 25.94 11.50 11.64
C THR A 249 27.16 10.85 10.97
N ARG A 250 26.96 10.14 9.86
CA ARG A 250 28.04 9.56 9.06
C ARG A 250 28.91 10.66 8.44
N ASP A 251 28.31 11.66 7.81
CA ASP A 251 29.04 12.73 7.14
C ASP A 251 29.87 13.58 8.14
N ILE A 252 29.34 13.85 9.34
CA ILE A 252 30.09 14.50 10.44
C ILE A 252 31.26 13.63 10.92
N CYS A 253 31.08 12.30 11.00
CA CYS A 253 32.14 11.38 11.38
C CYS A 253 33.25 11.31 10.31
N GLU A 254 32.89 11.37 9.03
CA GLU A 254 33.83 11.38 7.91
C GLU A 254 34.69 12.66 7.91
N TYR A 255 34.08 13.82 8.22
CA TYR A 255 34.78 15.11 8.27
C TYR A 255 35.83 15.21 9.41
N ASN A 256 35.63 14.52 10.54
CA ASN A 256 36.49 14.64 11.74
C ASN A 256 37.65 13.62 11.80
N SER A 257 38.14 13.17 10.64
CA SER A 257 39.13 12.08 10.50
C SER A 257 40.56 12.42 10.95
N LEU A 258 40.83 12.64 12.24
CA LEU A 258 42.21 12.64 12.76
C LEU A 258 42.49 11.96 14.11
N VAL A 259 41.53 11.47 14.92
CA VAL A 259 41.87 10.93 16.27
C VAL A 259 41.25 9.58 16.66
N PHE A 260 40.45 8.90 15.83
CA PHE A 260 39.63 7.79 16.36
C PHE A 260 39.47 6.55 15.45
N VAL A 261 40.53 6.19 14.72
CA VAL A 261 40.53 5.17 13.65
C VAL A 261 40.01 3.77 14.06
N THR A 262 40.21 3.31 15.30
CA THR A 262 39.92 1.90 15.65
C THR A 262 38.49 1.64 16.17
N ILE A 263 37.91 2.56 16.95
CA ILE A 263 36.50 2.47 17.40
C ILE A 263 35.55 2.97 16.30
N HIS A 264 36.00 3.90 15.44
CA HIS A 264 35.17 4.40 14.34
C HIS A 264 35.05 3.42 13.18
N GLN A 265 36.05 2.57 12.88
CA GLN A 265 35.89 1.59 11.80
C GLN A 265 34.77 0.58 12.08
N HIS A 266 34.70 0.02 13.30
CA HIS A 266 33.60 -0.88 13.68
C HIS A 266 32.26 -0.15 13.72
N LYS A 267 32.20 1.05 14.31
CA LYS A 267 30.96 1.83 14.40
C LYS A 267 30.49 2.35 13.04
N MET A 268 31.38 2.67 12.11
CA MET A 268 31.06 3.13 10.76
C MET A 268 30.68 1.96 9.84
N PHE A 269 31.26 0.77 10.06
CA PHE A 269 30.81 -0.47 9.43
C PHE A 269 29.39 -0.84 9.91
N GLU A 270 29.14 -0.84 11.22
CA GLU A 270 27.81 -1.08 11.80
C GLU A 270 26.77 -0.02 11.39
N ILE A 271 27.14 1.26 11.35
CA ILE A 271 26.26 2.35 10.86
C ILE A 271 26.05 2.24 9.35
N GLY A 272 27.07 1.84 8.57
CA GLY A 272 26.98 1.66 7.12
C GLY A 272 25.97 0.58 6.74
N ASP A 273 26.02 -0.56 7.42
CA ASP A 273 25.08 -1.67 7.22
C ASP A 273 23.67 -1.30 7.72
N ALA A 274 23.54 -0.69 8.90
CA ALA A 274 22.25 -0.23 9.42
C ALA A 274 21.59 0.85 8.53
N THR A 275 22.36 1.77 7.97
CA THR A 275 21.86 2.81 7.05
C THR A 275 21.35 2.20 5.73
N ALA A 276 21.99 1.13 5.24
CA ALA A 276 21.54 0.43 4.04
C ALA A 276 20.20 -0.29 4.28
N GLU A 277 20.04 -0.95 5.45
CA GLU A 277 18.78 -1.59 5.85
C GLU A 277 17.65 -0.57 6.04
N GLU A 278 17.90 0.56 6.70
CA GLU A 278 16.91 1.63 6.90
C GLU A 278 16.50 2.31 5.59
N LYS A 279 17.44 2.48 4.64
CA LYS A 279 17.13 2.98 3.30
C LYS A 279 16.23 2.02 2.53
N LEU A 280 16.49 0.72 2.62
CA LEU A 280 15.64 -0.30 2.03
C LEU A 280 14.25 -0.27 2.68
N GLU A 281 14.17 -0.17 4.01
CA GLU A 281 12.90 -0.01 4.73
C GLU A 281 12.13 1.23 4.23
N LEU A 282 12.80 2.39 4.12
CA LEU A 282 12.18 3.62 3.59
C LEU A 282 11.64 3.43 2.16
N GLU A 283 12.40 2.78 1.28
CA GLU A 283 11.97 2.51 -0.09
C GLU A 283 10.75 1.59 -0.14
N THR A 284 10.70 0.56 0.72
CA THR A 284 9.54 -0.33 0.82
C THR A 284 8.28 0.41 1.29
N ILE A 285 8.40 1.24 2.33
CA ILE A 285 7.28 2.02 2.88
C ILE A 285 6.81 3.07 1.86
N ARG A 286 7.74 3.75 1.17
CA ARG A 286 7.42 4.73 0.12
C ARG A 286 6.66 4.07 -1.04
N SER A 287 7.10 2.89 -1.48
CA SER A 287 6.40 2.11 -2.52
C SER A 287 4.99 1.71 -2.07
N GLU A 288 4.82 1.27 -0.83
CA GLU A 288 3.49 0.98 -0.27
C GLU A 288 2.60 2.23 -0.21
N TYR A 289 3.15 3.37 0.23
CA TYR A 289 2.46 4.65 0.30
C TYR A 289 1.94 5.09 -1.07
N GLU A 290 2.80 5.15 -2.09
CA GLU A 290 2.42 5.59 -3.44
C GLU A 290 1.35 4.68 -4.07
N ARG A 291 1.48 3.37 -3.85
CA ARG A 291 0.46 2.40 -4.28
C ARG A 291 -0.88 2.66 -3.59
N LEU A 292 -0.89 2.87 -2.28
CA LEU A 292 -2.12 3.17 -1.53
C LEU A 292 -2.72 4.53 -1.91
N LYS A 293 -1.88 5.53 -2.18
CA LYS A 293 -2.27 6.87 -2.64
C LYS A 293 -3.01 6.79 -3.96
N THR A 294 -2.47 6.05 -4.91
CA THR A 294 -3.10 5.80 -6.21
C THR A 294 -4.47 5.13 -6.04
N LEU A 295 -4.53 4.00 -5.31
CA LEU A 295 -5.78 3.26 -5.10
C LEU A 295 -6.84 4.09 -4.35
N THR A 296 -6.44 4.85 -3.33
CA THR A 296 -7.36 5.68 -2.53
C THR A 296 -7.88 6.87 -3.35
N THR A 297 -7.04 7.45 -4.21
CA THR A 297 -7.44 8.53 -5.12
C THR A 297 -8.44 8.03 -6.16
N GLU A 298 -8.18 6.86 -6.76
CA GLU A 298 -9.11 6.22 -7.70
C GLU A 298 -10.47 5.94 -7.04
N LEU A 299 -10.47 5.43 -5.81
CA LEU A 299 -11.69 5.15 -5.05
C LEU A 299 -12.42 6.44 -4.69
N SER A 300 -11.72 7.48 -4.23
CA SER A 300 -12.32 8.79 -3.92
C SER A 300 -13.04 9.36 -5.15
N GLY A 301 -12.39 9.33 -6.31
CA GLY A 301 -13.00 9.73 -7.58
C GLY A 301 -14.19 8.86 -7.98
N ALA A 302 -14.16 7.55 -7.73
CA ALA A 302 -15.29 6.67 -8.01
C ALA A 302 -16.49 6.90 -7.07
N LEU A 303 -16.24 7.38 -5.84
CA LEU A 303 -17.25 7.75 -4.85
C LEU A 303 -17.79 9.17 -4.99
N GLY A 304 -17.16 10.01 -5.82
CA GLY A 304 -17.54 11.43 -5.93
C GLY A 304 -17.00 12.32 -4.82
N VAL A 305 -16.05 11.83 -4.03
CA VAL A 305 -15.51 12.55 -2.86
C VAL A 305 -14.13 13.10 -3.20
N SER A 306 -13.83 14.32 -2.75
CA SER A 306 -12.50 14.92 -2.88
C SER A 306 -11.47 14.14 -2.06
N MET A 307 -10.31 13.87 -2.65
CA MET A 307 -9.18 13.27 -1.92
C MET A 307 -8.69 14.24 -0.83
N ILE A 308 -8.37 13.71 0.35
CA ILE A 308 -7.80 14.48 1.45
C ILE A 308 -6.35 14.84 1.11
N GLU A 309 -5.94 16.07 1.44
CA GLU A 309 -4.55 16.50 1.34
C GLU A 309 -3.70 15.79 2.40
N LEU A 310 -2.81 14.91 1.95
CA LEU A 310 -1.88 14.18 2.80
C LEU A 310 -0.69 15.10 3.12
N LYS A 311 -0.45 15.34 4.41
CA LYS A 311 0.68 16.13 4.87
C LYS A 311 1.95 15.30 4.84
N GLU A 312 2.63 15.31 3.70
CA GLU A 312 4.02 14.88 3.60
C GLU A 312 4.86 15.93 4.33
N GLU A 313 5.33 15.58 5.53
CA GLU A 313 6.19 16.49 6.29
C GLU A 313 7.61 16.40 5.71
N PRO A 314 8.23 17.53 5.35
CA PRO A 314 9.66 17.54 5.06
C PRO A 314 10.42 17.03 6.30
N SER A 315 11.60 16.46 6.07
CA SER A 315 12.47 16.15 7.21
C SER A 315 12.83 17.44 7.93
N ASP A 316 13.04 17.40 9.24
CA ASP A 316 13.55 18.57 9.99
C ASP A 316 14.86 19.09 9.34
N ASP A 317 15.63 18.20 8.71
CA ASP A 317 16.85 18.52 7.98
C ASP A 317 16.62 19.26 6.65
N GLU A 318 15.48 19.09 5.96
CA GLU A 318 15.18 19.88 4.74
C GLU A 318 14.92 21.34 5.09
N GLU A 319 14.31 21.61 6.25
CA GLU A 319 14.16 22.96 6.78
C GLU A 319 15.51 23.54 7.21
N ASP A 320 16.36 22.75 7.90
CA ASP A 320 17.70 23.18 8.29
C ASP A 320 18.63 23.40 7.06
N GLU A 321 18.58 22.54 6.04
CA GLU A 321 19.33 22.69 4.79
C GLU A 321 18.82 23.88 3.98
N ALA A 322 17.50 24.09 3.91
CA ALA A 322 16.93 25.27 3.27
C ALA A 322 17.35 26.56 4.00
N ALA A 323 17.34 26.54 5.34
CA ALA A 323 17.81 27.65 6.15
C ALA A 323 19.32 27.89 6.00
N ALA A 324 20.12 26.83 5.91
CA ALA A 324 21.56 26.92 5.64
C ALA A 324 21.84 27.48 4.23
N MET A 325 21.11 27.02 3.20
CA MET A 325 21.20 27.57 1.84
C MET A 325 20.74 29.03 1.77
N GLU A 326 19.70 29.41 2.53
CA GLU A 326 19.24 30.78 2.64
C GLU A 326 20.27 31.67 3.34
N MET A 327 20.90 31.17 4.39
CA MET A 327 22.00 31.84 5.08
C MET A 327 23.24 32.00 4.17
N ASP A 328 23.63 30.95 3.44
CA ASP A 328 24.75 30.99 2.48
C ASP A 328 24.48 31.99 1.36
N LYS A 329 23.24 32.04 0.86
CA LYS A 329 22.81 33.03 -0.13
C LYS A 329 22.86 34.45 0.45
N ALA A 330 22.39 34.66 1.67
CA ALA A 330 22.44 35.95 2.33
C ALA A 330 23.88 36.41 2.61
N LEU A 331 24.79 35.48 2.90
CA LEU A 331 26.23 35.73 3.04
C LEU A 331 26.87 36.09 1.69
N ALA A 332 26.53 35.37 0.61
CA ALA A 332 27.04 35.64 -0.74
C ALA A 332 26.52 36.96 -1.33
N GLU A 333 25.28 37.33 -1.02
CA GLU A 333 24.67 38.62 -1.41
C GLU A 333 25.11 39.77 -0.49
N GLY A 334 25.92 39.50 0.55
CA GLY A 334 26.45 40.49 1.49
C GLY A 334 25.39 41.11 2.42
N GLN A 335 24.21 40.48 2.53
CA GLN A 335 23.13 40.89 3.43
C GLN A 335 23.43 40.51 4.89
N VAL A 336 24.26 39.48 5.09
CA VAL A 336 24.71 39.00 6.40
C VAL A 336 26.24 38.96 6.41
N SER A 337 26.87 39.58 7.40
CA SER A 337 28.33 39.48 7.62
C SER A 337 28.61 38.44 8.70
N LEU A 338 29.47 37.46 8.39
CA LEU A 338 29.96 36.47 9.37
C LEU A 338 30.84 37.13 10.44
N TRP A 339 31.47 38.26 10.10
CA TRP A 339 32.42 38.96 10.94
C TRP A 339 31.79 40.22 11.55
N PRO A 340 32.05 40.51 12.85
CA PRO A 340 31.52 41.71 13.52
C PRO A 340 32.09 43.01 12.94
N ASP A 341 33.31 42.97 12.40
CA ASP A 341 33.97 44.05 11.70
C ASP A 341 34.99 43.53 10.68
N GLU A 342 35.40 44.41 9.76
CA GLU A 342 36.33 44.11 8.68
C GLU A 342 37.77 43.86 9.18
N GLU A 343 38.13 44.43 10.34
CA GLU A 343 39.45 44.24 10.95
C GLU A 343 39.63 42.80 11.44
N THR A 344 38.60 42.25 12.08
CA THR A 344 38.55 40.86 12.55
C THR A 344 38.58 39.88 11.38
N ARG A 345 37.84 40.18 10.29
CA ARG A 345 37.89 39.37 9.06
C ARG A 345 39.30 39.30 8.50
N LEU A 346 39.95 40.46 8.33
CA LEU A 346 41.30 40.55 7.81
C LEU A 346 42.32 39.82 8.69
N PHE A 347 42.14 39.83 10.02
CA PHE A 347 43.02 39.10 10.93
C PHE A 347 42.98 37.58 10.72
N TYR A 348 41.80 37.00 10.48
CA TYR A 348 41.64 35.55 10.31
C TYR A 348 41.81 35.07 8.85
N GLU A 349 41.45 35.88 7.86
CA GLU A 349 41.56 35.51 6.44
C GLU A 349 42.92 35.87 5.84
N ASN A 350 43.56 36.94 6.32
CA ASN A 350 44.84 37.40 5.80
C ASN A 350 45.99 36.84 6.65
N LEU A 351 46.18 35.52 6.55
CA LEU A 351 47.19 34.80 7.31
C LEU A 351 48.60 35.24 6.90
N ILE A 352 49.35 35.72 7.88
CA ILE A 352 50.75 36.11 7.71
C ILE A 352 51.59 34.85 7.46
N ASP A 353 52.34 34.81 6.36
CA ASP A 353 53.31 33.74 6.11
C ASP A 353 54.48 33.84 7.10
N ILE A 354 54.36 33.10 8.19
CA ILE A 354 55.37 33.01 9.26
C ILE A 354 56.74 32.58 8.75
N ARG A 355 56.86 31.96 7.57
CA ARG A 355 58.15 31.60 6.95
C ARG A 355 58.97 32.83 6.55
N ASN A 356 58.31 33.95 6.30
CA ASN A 356 58.95 35.20 5.92
C ASN A 356 59.38 36.05 7.14
N ILE A 357 58.89 35.71 8.33
CA ILE A 357 59.14 36.48 9.56
C ILE A 357 60.10 35.73 10.50
N VAL A 358 60.01 34.40 10.52
CA VAL A 358 60.86 33.59 11.40
C VAL A 358 62.23 33.37 10.74
N PRO A 359 63.34 33.57 11.48
CA PRO A 359 64.69 33.30 10.98
C PRO A 359 64.82 31.90 10.37
N ARG A 360 65.40 31.81 9.16
CA ARG A 360 65.56 30.55 8.40
C ARG A 360 66.24 29.41 9.18
N SER A 361 66.99 29.72 10.23
CA SER A 361 67.62 28.75 11.13
C SER A 361 66.61 27.94 11.95
N LEU A 362 65.48 28.53 12.34
CA LEU A 362 64.45 27.87 13.15
C LEU A 362 63.56 26.96 12.29
N TYR A 363 63.20 27.39 11.07
CA TYR A 363 62.42 26.55 10.15
C TYR A 363 63.19 25.28 9.72
N LYS A 364 64.48 25.41 9.44
CA LYS A 364 65.37 24.25 9.14
C LYS A 364 65.61 23.32 10.33
N ALA A 365 65.36 23.78 11.55
CA ALA A 365 65.40 22.94 12.74
C ALA A 365 64.07 22.18 12.91
N CYS A 366 62.92 22.86 12.72
CA CYS A 366 61.61 22.23 12.72
C CYS A 366 61.43 21.21 11.57
N GLU A 367 61.83 21.52 10.33
CA GLU A 367 61.79 20.55 9.22
C GLU A 367 62.62 19.29 9.52
N ARG A 368 63.76 19.45 10.22
CA ARG A 368 64.62 18.32 10.60
C ARG A 368 63.98 17.47 11.70
N ILE A 369 63.36 18.12 12.69
CA ILE A 369 62.61 17.46 13.78
C ILE A 369 61.39 16.72 13.23
N ILE A 370 60.67 17.29 12.27
CA ILE A 370 59.52 16.66 11.60
C ILE A 370 59.99 15.45 10.77
N ARG A 371 61.04 15.59 9.96
CA ARG A 371 61.62 14.46 9.20
C ARG A 371 62.12 13.33 10.09
N GLU A 372 62.81 13.65 11.19
CA GLU A 372 63.27 12.66 12.18
C GLU A 372 62.09 11.99 12.91
N SER A 373 60.92 12.64 13.01
CA SER A 373 59.70 12.04 13.56
C SER A 373 58.97 11.14 12.54
N GLU A 374 58.97 11.52 11.26
CA GLU A 374 58.39 10.74 10.17
C GLU A 374 59.22 9.48 9.88
N GLU A 375 60.55 9.57 9.88
CA GLU A 375 61.46 8.42 9.69
C GLU A 375 61.37 7.40 10.84
N ARG A 376 61.08 7.85 12.08
CA ARG A 376 60.82 6.95 13.23
C ARG A 376 59.48 6.22 13.16
N THR A 377 58.56 6.65 12.29
CA THR A 377 57.22 6.05 12.17
C THR A 377 57.15 5.00 11.04
N ILE A 378 58.22 4.85 10.24
CA ILE A 378 58.23 4.03 9.01
C ILE A 378 59.06 2.74 9.14
N GLN A 379 59.73 2.48 10.28
CA GLN A 379 60.44 1.20 10.51
C GLN A 379 59.73 0.34 11.58
N GLU A 380 59.24 -0.82 11.13
CA GLU A 380 58.62 -1.96 11.84
C GLU A 380 57.10 -1.93 12.12
N HIS A 381 56.29 -2.39 11.15
CA HIS A 381 55.77 -3.77 11.21
C HIS A 381 55.28 -4.22 9.81
N ASP A 382 56.13 -4.94 9.07
CA ASP A 382 55.68 -5.78 7.95
C ASP A 382 54.83 -6.92 8.52
N ILE A 383 53.51 -6.75 8.52
CA ILE A 383 52.57 -7.86 8.78
C ILE A 383 52.58 -8.75 7.54
N LYS A 384 53.27 -9.88 7.65
CA LYS A 384 53.30 -10.96 6.66
C LYS A 384 51.86 -11.43 6.36
N THR A 385 51.44 -11.28 5.11
CA THR A 385 50.16 -11.80 4.59
C THR A 385 50.33 -13.23 4.07
N SER A 386 50.42 -14.21 4.96
CA SER A 386 50.29 -15.65 4.63
C SER A 386 50.14 -16.47 5.91
N VAL A 387 49.21 -17.44 5.93
CA VAL A 387 48.80 -18.22 7.11
C VAL A 387 49.66 -19.49 7.32
N ASP A 388 50.60 -19.82 6.42
CA ASP A 388 51.29 -21.12 6.44
C ASP A 388 52.66 -21.16 7.15
N ASP A 389 53.18 -20.05 7.71
CA ASP A 389 54.52 -20.00 8.35
C ASP A 389 54.51 -19.59 9.84
N ILE A 390 53.40 -19.78 10.55
CA ILE A 390 53.36 -19.55 12.01
C ILE A 390 53.80 -20.82 12.74
N ASP A 391 54.99 -20.77 13.37
CA ASP A 391 55.48 -21.80 14.28
C ASP A 391 54.70 -21.75 15.61
N VAL A 392 53.85 -22.76 15.80
CA VAL A 392 52.85 -22.84 16.88
C VAL A 392 53.47 -23.18 18.25
N ASP A 393 54.74 -23.54 18.32
CA ASP A 393 55.38 -23.97 19.57
C ASP A 393 55.92 -22.81 20.44
N SER A 394 56.11 -21.58 19.90
CA SER A 394 56.50 -20.41 20.72
C SER A 394 55.32 -19.76 21.47
N LEU A 395 54.10 -19.82 20.91
CA LEU A 395 52.92 -19.20 21.50
C LEU A 395 52.42 -19.93 22.77
N ALA A 396 52.74 -21.22 22.92
CA ALA A 396 52.42 -21.99 24.12
C ALA A 396 53.32 -21.69 25.33
N ALA A 397 54.47 -21.02 25.12
CA ALA A 397 55.37 -20.61 26.19
C ALA A 397 54.95 -19.25 26.79
N GLU A 398 54.51 -18.31 25.96
CA GLU A 398 54.08 -16.97 26.37
C GLU A 398 52.74 -16.99 27.15
N GLU A 399 51.83 -17.93 26.84
CA GLU A 399 50.59 -18.12 27.60
C GLU A 399 50.84 -18.60 29.06
N ARG A 400 51.96 -19.30 29.33
CA ARG A 400 52.28 -19.76 30.70
C ARG A 400 52.91 -18.68 31.59
N GLU A 401 53.57 -17.67 31.02
CA GLU A 401 54.10 -16.54 31.80
C GLU A 401 53.00 -15.52 32.15
N ALA A 402 52.06 -15.26 31.24
CA ALA A 402 50.95 -14.33 31.47
C ALA A 402 49.96 -14.81 32.57
N ASP A 403 49.81 -16.12 32.73
CA ASP A 403 48.92 -16.72 33.74
C ASP A 403 49.55 -16.74 35.15
N ALA A 404 50.89 -16.62 35.26
CA ALA A 404 51.61 -16.51 36.52
C ALA A 404 51.56 -15.08 37.12
N GLU A 405 51.45 -14.04 36.27
CA GLU A 405 51.31 -12.65 36.71
C GLU A 405 49.90 -12.29 37.19
N LYS A 406 48.85 -12.88 36.59
CA LYS A 406 47.46 -12.70 37.05
C LYS A 406 47.19 -13.32 38.43
N ARG A 407 47.91 -14.38 38.82
CA ARG A 407 47.79 -14.99 40.17
C ARG A 407 48.42 -14.15 41.28
N LYS A 408 49.41 -13.29 41.00
CA LYS A 408 49.99 -12.38 42.01
C LYS A 408 49.10 -11.18 42.32
N HIS A 409 48.31 -10.70 41.36
CA HIS A 409 47.48 -9.50 41.55
C HIS A 409 46.14 -9.78 42.28
N SER A 410 45.71 -11.05 42.35
CA SER A 410 44.48 -11.44 43.06
C SER A 410 44.67 -11.66 44.57
N ASP A 411 45.88 -11.95 45.04
CA ASP A 411 46.16 -12.20 46.47
C ASP A 411 46.28 -10.91 47.30
N ASP A 412 46.65 -9.77 46.67
CA ASP A 412 46.80 -8.49 47.37
C ASP A 412 45.46 -7.80 47.71
N LEU A 413 44.35 -8.18 47.06
CA LEU A 413 43.04 -7.53 47.25
C LEU A 413 42.18 -8.16 48.36
N ILE A 414 42.56 -9.35 48.87
CA ILE A 414 41.80 -10.08 49.90
C ILE A 414 42.23 -9.69 51.32
N HIS A 415 43.38 -9.02 51.48
CA HIS A 415 43.93 -8.69 52.81
C HIS A 415 43.37 -7.40 53.47
N LEU A 416 42.45 -6.68 52.83
CA LEU A 416 41.95 -5.38 53.32
C LEU A 416 40.52 -5.40 53.90
N LYS A 417 40.10 -6.46 54.62
CA LYS A 417 38.75 -6.45 55.22
C LYS A 417 38.46 -7.43 56.38
N ILE A 418 39.21 -7.40 57.50
CA ILE A 418 38.67 -7.90 58.81
C ILE A 418 39.27 -7.08 59.98
N GLY A 419 38.41 -6.39 60.74
CA GLY A 419 38.80 -5.73 62.01
C GLY A 419 37.83 -4.64 62.50
N GLU A 420 36.63 -5.02 62.94
CA GLU A 420 35.69 -4.25 63.79
C GLU A 420 36.28 -4.00 65.22
N PRO A 421 35.70 -3.17 66.16
CA PRO A 421 34.27 -2.85 66.30
C PRO A 421 33.84 -1.42 66.74
N ALA A 422 32.51 -1.24 66.63
CA ALA A 422 31.55 -0.26 67.14
C ALA A 422 31.86 0.68 68.33
N ALA A 423 31.39 1.95 68.22
CA ALA A 423 30.90 2.74 69.35
C ALA A 423 29.92 3.90 68.97
N LYS A 424 28.66 3.71 69.35
CA LYS A 424 27.63 4.63 69.91
C LYS A 424 27.52 6.14 69.54
N VAL A 425 26.33 6.46 68.99
CA VAL A 425 25.31 7.47 69.42
C VAL A 425 25.74 8.90 69.83
N LYS A 426 25.29 9.92 69.08
CA LYS A 426 24.26 10.93 69.51
C LYS A 426 23.93 11.95 68.39
N PRO A 427 22.69 12.48 68.36
CA PRO A 427 22.25 13.48 67.39
C PRO A 427 22.51 14.91 67.91
N LEU A 428 22.67 15.87 67.01
CA LEU A 428 22.53 17.30 67.32
C LEU A 428 21.83 18.02 66.17
N GLU A 429 20.65 18.53 66.50
CA GLU A 429 19.99 19.67 65.87
C GLU A 429 20.78 20.97 66.12
N ILE A 430 20.22 22.06 65.56
CA ILE A 430 20.37 23.49 65.89
C ILE A 430 21.39 24.17 64.94
N ILE A 431 21.06 25.19 64.12
CA ILE A 431 19.99 26.22 64.08
C ILE A 431 19.46 26.34 62.65
#